data_AF-A0A920EIC1-F1
#
_entry.id   AF-A0A920EIC1-F1
#
_cell.length_a   1.000
_cell.length_b   1.000
_cell.length_c   1.000
_cell.angle_alpha   90.00
_cell.angle_beta   90.00
_cell.angle_gamma   90.00
#
_symmetry.space_group_name_H-M   'P 1'
#
loop_
_entity.id
_entity.type
_entity.pdbx_description
1 polymer ?
#
loop_
_entity_poly.entity_id
_entity_poly.type
_entity_poly.pdbx_seq_one_letter_code
_entity_poly.pdbx_strand_id
1 'polypeptide(L)'
;MRKVNFITQSMLILFTFLVVSCTDQQPKFPMGNDENFDATVTTPSFNHGSGPKILIDGGHNNFFVQFNFFEPLQQLLIADGYVVKVSKTKFSLDILENYKILIVATPMATNFMDSVQRYEGAFDSGELKALKTWVQMVAHF
;
A
#
# COMPACT_ATOMS: atom_id res chain seq x y z
N MET A 1 29.75 42.90 28.33
CA MET A 1 28.33 42.60 28.58
C MET A 1 27.60 42.48 27.24
N ARG A 2 27.39 41.25 26.74
CA ARG A 2 26.68 41.00 25.48
C ARG A 2 25.18 41.16 25.73
N LYS A 3 24.57 42.18 25.13
CA LYS A 3 23.11 42.32 25.05
C LYS A 3 22.59 41.20 24.15
N VAL A 4 22.07 40.14 24.76
CA VAL A 4 21.33 39.11 24.04
C VAL A 4 20.04 39.77 23.56
N ASN A 5 19.86 39.85 22.24
CA ASN A 5 18.66 40.43 21.61
C ASN A 5 17.47 39.50 21.87
N PHE A 6 16.72 39.79 22.94
CA PHE A 6 15.47 39.09 23.30
C PHE A 6 14.48 39.00 22.13
N ILE A 7 14.48 39.99 21.23
CA ILE A 7 13.58 40.05 20.07
C ILE A 7 13.90 38.96 19.03
N THR A 8 15.18 38.66 18.79
CA THR A 8 15.58 37.62 17.82
C THR A 8 15.34 36.21 18.36
N GLN A 9 15.38 36.02 19.68
CA GLN A 9 15.05 34.73 20.32
C GLN A 9 13.54 34.46 20.28
N SER A 10 12.70 35.47 20.54
CA SER A 10 11.23 35.32 20.48
C SER A 10 10.70 35.07 19.06
N MET A 11 11.30 35.69 18.04
CA MET A 11 10.95 35.44 16.63
C MET A 11 11.39 34.05 16.15
N LEU A 12 12.52 33.54 16.67
CA LEU A 12 13.00 32.20 16.35
C LEU A 12 12.06 31.14 16.97
N ILE A 13 11.64 31.32 18.23
CA ILE A 13 10.71 30.41 18.92
C ILE A 13 9.33 30.38 18.25
N LEU A 14 8.82 31.52 17.78
CA LEU A 14 7.53 31.59 17.07
C LEU A 14 7.60 30.90 15.69
N PHE A 15 8.75 30.94 15.02
CA PHE A 15 8.97 30.24 13.76
C PHE A 15 9.11 28.72 13.94
N THR A 16 9.70 28.27 15.06
CA THR A 16 9.78 26.84 15.41
C THR A 16 8.43 26.22 15.76
N PHE A 17 7.47 27.01 16.29
CA PHE A 17 6.11 26.52 16.58
C PHE A 17 5.23 26.40 15.34
N LEU A 18 5.51 27.14 14.25
CA LEU A 18 4.66 27.13 13.05
C LEU A 18 4.89 25.92 12.12
N VAL A 19 6.00 25.20 12.28
CA VAL A 19 6.40 24.09 11.39
C VAL A 19 5.92 22.70 11.85
N VAL A 20 5.18 22.60 12.96
CA VAL A 20 4.82 21.30 13.59
C VAL A 20 3.40 20.81 13.27
N SER A 21 2.62 21.52 12.46
CA SER A 21 1.24 21.11 12.15
C SER A 21 1.03 20.84 10.66
N CYS A 22 1.71 19.82 10.16
CA CYS A 22 1.22 19.08 9.00
C CYS A 22 1.16 17.60 9.39
N THR A 23 0.30 17.26 10.36
CA THR A 23 -0.09 15.87 10.54
C THR A 23 -1.09 15.56 9.45
N ASP A 24 -0.68 14.71 8.52
CA ASP A 24 -1.54 14.13 7.50
C ASP A 24 -2.63 13.34 8.23
N GLN A 25 -3.78 13.97 8.51
CA GLN A 25 -4.89 13.34 9.22
C GLN A 25 -5.55 12.34 8.28
N GLN A 26 -4.99 11.14 8.22
CA GLN A 26 -5.69 10.00 7.66
C GLN A 26 -7.03 9.83 8.39
N PRO A 27 -8.12 9.54 7.67
CA PRO A 27 -9.41 9.28 8.29
C PRO A 27 -9.28 8.14 9.30
N LYS A 28 -9.91 8.31 10.47
CA LYS A 28 -9.93 7.28 11.51
C LYS A 28 -10.96 6.22 11.14
N PHE A 29 -10.50 4.99 10.97
CA PHE A 29 -11.34 3.83 10.76
C PHE A 29 -11.48 3.01 12.05
N PRO A 30 -12.54 2.21 12.20
CA PRO A 30 -12.66 1.25 13.30
C PRO A 30 -11.67 0.07 13.17
N MET A 31 -10.82 0.08 12.15
CA MET A 31 -9.76 -0.88 11.86
C MET A 31 -8.47 -0.12 11.53
N GLY A 32 -7.33 -0.74 11.76
CA GLY A 32 -6.00 -0.19 11.44
C GLY A 32 -4.93 -1.26 11.60
N ASN A 33 -3.70 -0.92 11.24
CA ASN A 33 -2.56 -1.80 11.48
C ASN A 33 -2.26 -1.86 12.98
N ASP A 34 -1.89 -3.04 13.46
CA ASP A 34 -1.30 -3.17 14.79
C ASP A 34 0.14 -2.62 14.73
N GLU A 35 0.37 -1.49 15.39
CA GLU A 35 1.69 -0.82 15.44
C GLU A 35 2.76 -1.67 16.14
N ASN A 36 2.36 -2.70 16.91
CA ASN A 36 3.27 -3.60 17.61
C ASN A 36 3.41 -4.96 16.90
N PHE A 37 2.91 -5.10 15.68
CA PHE A 37 3.06 -6.33 14.92
C PHE A 37 4.54 -6.63 14.63
N ASP A 38 5.02 -7.78 15.11
CA ASP A 38 6.35 -8.28 14.81
C ASP A 38 6.31 -9.21 13.59
N ALA A 39 6.85 -8.73 12.48
CA ALA A 39 6.92 -9.47 11.22
C ALA A 39 8.13 -10.42 11.11
N THR A 40 8.89 -10.63 12.19
CA THR A 40 10.11 -11.46 12.16
C THR A 40 9.81 -12.92 11.80
N VAL A 41 10.49 -13.43 10.78
CA VAL A 41 10.45 -14.85 10.37
C VAL A 41 11.83 -15.47 10.62
N THR A 42 11.91 -16.40 11.58
CA THR A 42 13.19 -17.00 12.00
C THR A 42 13.78 -17.96 10.96
N THR A 43 12.93 -18.62 10.19
CA THR A 43 13.33 -19.52 9.10
C THR A 43 12.52 -19.16 7.85
N PRO A 44 12.99 -18.19 7.05
CA PRO A 44 12.28 -17.77 5.84
C PRO A 44 12.15 -18.92 4.83
N SER A 45 11.02 -18.96 4.16
CA SER A 45 10.74 -19.91 3.06
C SER A 45 11.71 -19.71 1.89
N PHE A 46 12.14 -18.46 1.66
CA PHE A 46 13.07 -18.09 0.61
C PHE A 46 14.18 -17.20 1.14
N ASN A 47 15.33 -17.22 0.48
CA ASN A 47 16.34 -16.19 0.68
C ASN A 47 15.73 -14.81 0.37
N HIS A 48 16.12 -13.79 1.14
CA HIS A 48 15.57 -12.44 1.01
C HIS A 48 15.59 -11.94 -0.45
N GLY A 49 14.42 -11.58 -0.96
CA GLY A 49 14.22 -11.08 -2.32
C GLY A 49 14.39 -12.12 -3.44
N SER A 50 14.52 -13.40 -3.11
CA SER A 50 14.68 -14.50 -4.07
C SER A 50 13.42 -15.35 -4.23
N GLY A 51 12.39 -15.11 -3.40
CA GLY A 51 11.12 -15.80 -3.48
C GLY A 51 10.24 -15.35 -4.65
N PRO A 52 9.08 -16.00 -4.82
CA PRO A 52 8.09 -15.63 -5.82
C PRO A 52 7.68 -14.17 -5.73
N LYS A 53 7.40 -13.56 -6.89
CA LYS A 53 6.88 -12.19 -6.97
C LYS A 53 5.38 -12.17 -6.68
N ILE A 54 4.98 -11.30 -5.77
CA ILE A 54 3.59 -11.05 -5.37
C ILE A 54 3.18 -9.66 -5.86
N LEU A 55 2.06 -9.59 -6.56
CA LEU A 55 1.41 -8.34 -6.94
C LEU A 55 0.26 -8.03 -5.98
N ILE A 56 0.25 -6.83 -5.42
CA ILE A 56 -0.88 -6.27 -4.69
C ILE A 56 -1.55 -5.23 -5.59
N ASP A 57 -2.87 -5.37 -5.75
CA ASP A 57 -3.68 -4.46 -6.52
C ASP A 57 -3.80 -3.07 -5.87
N GLY A 58 -3.20 -2.06 -6.50
CA GLY A 58 -3.43 -0.65 -6.20
C GLY A 58 -4.05 0.14 -7.36
N GLY A 59 -4.44 -0.54 -8.46
CA GLY A 59 -4.95 0.08 -9.68
C GLY A 59 -6.46 0.38 -9.63
N HIS A 60 -7.18 -0.24 -8.71
CA HIS A 60 -8.64 -0.25 -8.68
C HIS A 60 -9.19 0.32 -7.38
N ASN A 61 -8.67 1.48 -6.96
CA ASN A 61 -9.05 2.14 -5.71
C ASN A 61 -9.14 1.16 -4.54
N ASN A 62 -8.19 0.23 -4.45
CA ASN A 62 -8.21 -0.79 -3.40
C ASN A 62 -8.11 -0.11 -2.03
N PHE A 63 -9.14 -0.27 -1.20
CA PHE A 63 -9.24 0.40 0.10
C PHE A 63 -8.04 0.12 1.00
N PHE A 64 -7.58 -1.13 1.05
CA PHE A 64 -6.43 -1.51 1.89
C PHE A 64 -5.12 -0.89 1.39
N VAL A 65 -4.98 -0.67 0.09
CA VAL A 65 -3.81 0.05 -0.46
C VAL A 65 -3.92 1.55 -0.19
N GLN A 66 -5.10 2.14 -0.36
CA GLN A 66 -5.31 3.58 -0.14
C GLN A 66 -4.90 4.02 1.26
N PHE A 67 -5.19 3.20 2.27
CA PHE A 67 -4.93 3.50 3.69
C PHE A 67 -3.76 2.71 4.28
N ASN A 68 -2.94 2.05 3.44
CA ASN A 68 -1.77 1.26 3.85
C ASN A 68 -2.07 0.11 4.84
N PHE A 69 -3.27 -0.47 4.80
CA PHE A 69 -3.69 -1.58 5.68
C PHE A 69 -3.08 -2.93 5.31
N PHE A 70 -2.31 -2.99 4.22
CA PHE A 70 -1.51 -4.17 3.88
C PHE A 70 -0.11 -4.17 4.50
N GLU A 71 0.32 -3.12 5.19
CA GLU A 71 1.70 -3.01 5.69
C GLU A 71 2.15 -4.22 6.53
N PRO A 72 1.42 -4.69 7.56
CA PRO A 72 1.82 -5.88 8.31
C PRO A 72 1.99 -7.12 7.43
N LEU A 73 1.08 -7.32 6.47
CA LEU A 73 1.15 -8.43 5.51
C LEU A 73 2.37 -8.30 4.59
N GLN A 74 2.64 -7.10 4.08
CA GLN A 74 3.81 -6.83 3.23
C GLN A 74 5.10 -7.12 3.99
N GLN A 75 5.22 -6.65 5.22
CA GLN A 75 6.38 -6.88 6.07
C GLN A 75 6.61 -8.37 6.32
N LEU A 76 5.54 -9.11 6.66
CA LEU A 76 5.61 -10.56 6.86
C LEU A 76 6.08 -11.30 5.61
N LEU A 77 5.50 -10.99 4.44
CA LEU A 77 5.86 -11.63 3.18
C LEU A 77 7.31 -11.32 2.76
N ILE A 78 7.77 -10.09 2.98
CA ILE A 78 9.16 -9.69 2.72
C ILE A 78 10.13 -10.41 3.67
N ALA A 79 9.79 -10.51 4.96
CA ALA A 79 10.57 -11.24 5.95
C ALA A 79 10.67 -12.74 5.62
N ASP A 80 9.61 -13.31 5.03
CA ASP A 80 9.60 -14.70 4.54
C ASP A 80 10.29 -14.89 3.16
N GLY A 81 10.85 -13.82 2.60
CA GLY A 81 11.71 -13.85 1.41
C GLY A 81 11.01 -13.62 0.07
N TYR A 82 9.71 -13.32 0.06
CA TYR A 82 8.98 -12.97 -1.17
C TYR A 82 9.35 -11.58 -1.70
N VAL A 83 9.09 -11.34 -2.98
CA VAL A 83 9.21 -10.01 -3.60
C VAL A 83 7.83 -9.40 -3.76
N VAL A 84 7.48 -8.45 -2.91
CA VAL A 84 6.16 -7.80 -2.92
C VAL A 84 6.17 -6.51 -3.73
N LYS A 85 5.16 -6.30 -4.58
CA LYS A 85 4.96 -5.08 -5.36
C LYS A 85 3.51 -4.63 -5.30
N VAL A 86 3.28 -3.36 -5.04
CA VAL A 86 1.98 -2.69 -5.22
C VAL A 86 2.00 -2.00 -6.58
N SER A 87 0.99 -2.23 -7.43
CA SER A 87 0.89 -1.58 -8.75
C SER A 87 -0.40 -0.80 -8.88
N LYS A 88 -0.33 0.43 -9.42
CA LYS A 88 -1.48 1.25 -9.77
C LYS A 88 -1.94 1.06 -11.22
N THR A 89 -1.31 0.14 -11.95
CA THR A 89 -1.62 -0.11 -13.35
C THR A 89 -2.79 -1.08 -13.46
N LYS A 90 -3.63 -0.87 -14.48
CA LYS A 90 -4.65 -1.82 -14.91
C LYS A 90 -4.08 -3.20 -15.16
N PHE A 91 -4.90 -4.23 -14.98
CA PHE A 91 -4.46 -5.59 -15.23
C PHE A 91 -4.38 -5.90 -16.71
N SER A 92 -3.23 -6.40 -17.11
CA SER A 92 -2.97 -6.93 -18.44
C SER A 92 -2.12 -8.19 -18.30
N LEU A 93 -2.14 -9.03 -19.33
CA LEU A 93 -1.43 -10.30 -19.28
C LEU A 93 0.10 -10.10 -19.16
N ASP A 94 0.65 -9.10 -19.86
CA ASP A 94 2.07 -8.74 -19.80
C ASP A 94 2.51 -8.32 -18.39
N ILE A 95 1.63 -7.69 -17.61
CA ILE A 95 1.91 -7.37 -16.21
C ILE A 95 1.80 -8.64 -15.36
N LEU A 96 0.69 -9.36 -15.46
CA LEU A 96 0.35 -10.48 -14.58
C LEU A 96 1.35 -11.66 -14.71
N GLU A 97 1.87 -11.94 -15.91
CA GLU A 97 2.84 -13.02 -16.14
C GLU A 97 4.16 -12.86 -15.36
N ASN A 98 4.48 -11.64 -14.93
CA ASN A 98 5.66 -11.36 -14.10
C ASN A 98 5.48 -11.79 -12.63
N TYR A 99 4.28 -12.20 -12.22
CA TYR A 99 3.94 -12.50 -10.83
C TYR A 99 3.38 -13.90 -10.69
N LYS A 100 3.58 -14.49 -9.51
CA LYS A 100 3.06 -15.83 -9.16
C LYS A 100 1.81 -15.78 -8.29
N ILE A 101 1.63 -14.68 -7.56
CA ILE A 101 0.50 -14.46 -6.66
C ILE A 101 -0.02 -13.04 -6.91
N LEU A 102 -1.34 -12.91 -6.98
CA LEU A 102 -2.05 -11.63 -7.03
C LEU A 102 -2.93 -11.51 -5.77
N ILE A 103 -2.83 -10.38 -5.08
CA ILE A 103 -3.64 -10.02 -3.91
C ILE A 103 -4.57 -8.87 -4.30
N VAL A 104 -5.88 -9.13 -4.19
CA VAL A 104 -6.96 -8.16 -4.40
C VAL A 104 -7.84 -8.16 -3.17
N ALA A 105 -8.04 -7.01 -2.52
CA ALA A 105 -8.96 -6.89 -1.40
C ALA A 105 -9.78 -5.61 -1.54
N THR A 106 -11.11 -5.74 -1.54
CA THR A 106 -12.04 -4.60 -1.65
C THR A 106 -11.66 -3.59 -2.75
N PRO A 107 -11.52 -4.01 -4.02
CA PRO A 107 -11.34 -3.09 -5.12
C PRO A 107 -12.63 -2.29 -5.33
N MET A 108 -12.51 -1.02 -5.71
CA MET A 108 -13.62 -0.08 -5.84
C MET A 108 -13.59 0.65 -7.19
N ALA A 109 -14.77 0.88 -7.77
CA ALA A 109 -14.88 1.64 -9.02
C ALA A 109 -14.51 3.12 -8.85
N THR A 110 -14.73 3.68 -7.65
CA THR A 110 -14.39 5.05 -7.26
C THR A 110 -13.52 5.07 -6.02
N ASN A 111 -12.80 6.18 -5.78
CA ASN A 111 -12.02 6.32 -4.56
C ASN A 111 -12.96 6.34 -3.35
N PHE A 112 -12.55 5.77 -2.22
CA PHE A 112 -13.40 5.70 -1.02
C PHE A 112 -13.76 7.10 -0.48
N MET A 113 -12.86 8.07 -0.69
CA MET A 113 -13.02 9.46 -0.26
C MET A 113 -13.82 10.32 -1.24
N ASP A 114 -14.19 9.79 -2.41
CA ASP A 114 -15.01 10.53 -3.37
C ASP A 114 -16.42 10.78 -2.81
N SER A 115 -16.93 11.99 -3.02
CA SER A 115 -18.27 12.40 -2.59
C SER A 115 -19.41 11.66 -3.28
N VAL A 116 -19.13 11.05 -4.43
CA VAL A 116 -20.07 10.24 -5.20
C VAL A 116 -19.46 8.86 -5.40
N GLN A 117 -20.07 7.86 -4.77
CA GLN A 117 -19.69 6.46 -4.95
C GLN A 117 -20.42 5.86 -6.16
N ARG A 118 -19.70 5.06 -6.95
CA ARG A 118 -20.29 4.19 -7.96
C ARG A 118 -20.26 2.75 -7.50
N TYR A 119 -21.41 2.08 -7.53
CA TYR A 119 -21.56 0.67 -7.18
C TYR A 119 -21.51 -0.21 -8.43
N GLU A 120 -20.48 0.00 -9.25
CA GLU A 120 -20.19 -0.77 -10.45
C GLU A 120 -18.96 -1.66 -10.25
N GLY A 121 -18.67 -2.53 -11.22
CA GLY A 121 -17.48 -3.37 -11.18
C GLY A 121 -16.20 -2.52 -11.22
N ALA A 122 -15.23 -2.84 -10.37
CA ALA A 122 -13.96 -2.13 -10.31
C ALA A 122 -13.04 -2.41 -11.51
N PHE A 123 -13.28 -3.52 -12.22
CA PHE A 123 -12.48 -3.99 -13.35
C PHE A 123 -13.25 -3.88 -14.65
N ASP A 124 -12.57 -3.53 -15.73
CA ASP A 124 -13.16 -3.62 -17.07
C ASP A 124 -13.09 -5.04 -17.66
N SER A 125 -13.82 -5.25 -18.76
CA SER A 125 -13.89 -6.57 -19.42
C SER A 125 -12.55 -7.10 -19.94
N GLY A 126 -11.62 -6.22 -20.30
CA GLY A 126 -10.27 -6.59 -20.74
C GLY A 126 -9.44 -7.13 -19.58
N GLU A 127 -9.53 -6.49 -18.42
CA GLU A 127 -8.87 -6.90 -17.19
C GLU A 127 -9.39 -8.26 -16.71
N LEU A 128 -10.71 -8.45 -16.69
CA LEU A 128 -11.34 -9.72 -16.34
C LEU A 128 -10.91 -10.85 -17.28
N LYS A 129 -10.78 -10.56 -18.58
CA LYS A 129 -10.26 -11.53 -19.56
C LYS A 129 -8.79 -11.86 -19.31
N ALA A 130 -7.96 -10.86 -19.00
CA ALA A 130 -6.54 -11.05 -18.67
C ALA A 130 -6.37 -11.90 -17.41
N LEU A 131 -7.11 -11.58 -16.34
CA LEU A 131 -7.12 -12.33 -15.09
C LEU A 131 -7.52 -13.79 -15.31
N LYS A 132 -8.62 -14.03 -16.03
CA LYS A 132 -9.07 -15.41 -16.32
C LYS A 132 -8.00 -16.20 -17.08
N THR A 133 -7.41 -15.60 -18.10
CA THR A 133 -6.33 -16.21 -18.89
C THR A 133 -5.13 -16.55 -18.00
N TRP A 134 -4.68 -15.59 -17.19
CA TRP A 134 -3.54 -15.77 -16.30
C TRP A 134 -3.78 -16.88 -15.26
N VAL A 135 -4.95 -16.91 -14.61
CA VAL A 135 -5.28 -17.99 -13.65
C VAL A 135 -5.26 -19.36 -14.31
N GLN A 136 -5.79 -19.47 -15.54
CA GLN A 136 -5.74 -20.72 -16.29
C GLN A 136 -4.30 -21.15 -16.60
N MET A 137 -3.41 -20.22 -16.94
CA MET A 137 -1.99 -20.52 -17.16
C MET A 137 -1.27 -20.98 -15.89
N VAL A 138 -1.59 -20.37 -14.74
CA VAL A 138 -0.97 -20.70 -13.44
C VAL A 138 -1.54 -21.99 -12.85
N ALA A 139 -2.78 -22.36 -13.13
CA ALA A 139 -3.41 -23.57 -12.59
C ALA A 139 -2.96 -24.89 -13.27
N HIS A 140 -2.11 -24.83 -14.29
CA HIS A 140 -1.62 -26.00 -15.03
C HIS A 140 -0.22 -26.49 -14.57
N PHE A 141 0.17 -26.20 -13.31
CA PHE A 141 1.35 -26.81 -12.67
C PHE A 141 0.98 -28.04 -11.85
#